data_AF-A0A078JR71-F1
#
_entry.id   AF-A0A078JR71-F1
#
_cell.length_a   1.000
_cell.length_b   1.000
_cell.length_c   1.000
_cell.angle_alpha   90.00
_cell.angle_beta   90.00
_cell.angle_gamma   90.00
#
_symmetry.space_group_name_H-M   'P 1'
#
loop_
_entity.id
_entity.type
_entity.pdbx_description
1 polymer ?
#
loop_
_entity_poly.entity_id
_entity_poly.type
_entity_poly.pdbx_seq_one_letter_code
_entity_poly.pdbx_strand_id
1 'polypeptide(L)'
;MWNNNDGMPLAPPGTGGPMIPPPHPSYTALPPPSNPAPPAEPTPEEAEAKLEEKARKWMQLNSKRYGDKRKFGFVETQKEDMPPEHVRKIIRDHGDMSSKKFRHDKRVYLGALKFVPHAVFKLLENMPMPWEQVRDVKVLYHITGAITFVNEIPWVVEPIYMAQPLSFLAFEFPKCNFE
;
A
#
# COMPACT_ATOMS: atom_id res chain seq x y z
N MET A 1 -21.17 -31.43 11.09
CA MET A 1 -21.89 -30.58 10.13
C MET A 1 -20.95 -29.49 9.61
N TRP A 2 -20.14 -29.79 8.60
CA TRP A 2 -19.51 -28.78 7.74
C TRP A 2 -19.57 -29.36 6.33
N ASN A 3 -20.38 -28.71 5.50
CA ASN A 3 -20.77 -29.19 4.19
C ASN A 3 -19.67 -28.83 3.18
N ASN A 4 -19.20 -29.84 2.44
CA ASN A 4 -18.43 -29.67 1.22
C ASN A 4 -19.31 -29.00 0.17
N ASN A 5 -18.78 -28.01 -0.54
CA ASN A 5 -19.02 -27.94 -1.98
C ASN A 5 -17.84 -27.25 -2.68
N ASP A 6 -16.97 -28.14 -3.11
CA ASP A 6 -16.08 -28.15 -4.26
C ASP A 6 -16.06 -26.97 -5.23
N GLY A 7 -14.83 -26.65 -5.61
CA GLY A 7 -14.50 -25.73 -6.68
C GLY A 7 -15.00 -26.21 -8.04
N MET A 8 -15.51 -25.26 -8.81
CA MET A 8 -15.74 -25.40 -10.25
C MET A 8 -14.85 -24.37 -10.95
N PRO A 9 -13.82 -24.80 -11.72
CA PRO A 9 -13.11 -23.90 -12.61
C PRO A 9 -14.01 -23.55 -13.80
N LEU A 10 -14.26 -22.25 -14.00
CA LEU A 10 -14.99 -21.73 -15.16
C LEU A 10 -14.19 -22.06 -16.44
N ALA A 11 -14.73 -22.94 -17.29
CA ALA A 11 -14.21 -23.22 -18.63
C ALA A 11 -14.86 -22.30 -19.69
N PRO A 12 -14.13 -21.92 -20.76
CA PRO A 12 -14.54 -20.92 -21.73
C PRO A 12 -15.54 -21.46 -22.78
N PRO A 13 -16.30 -20.57 -23.46
CA PRO A 13 -17.40 -20.95 -24.34
C PRO A 13 -16.91 -21.41 -25.71
N GLY A 14 -17.33 -22.61 -26.13
CA GLY A 14 -17.26 -23.09 -27.51
C GLY A 14 -16.56 -24.44 -27.68
N THR A 15 -17.31 -25.54 -27.63
CA THR A 15 -16.99 -26.86 -28.22
C THR A 15 -18.22 -27.77 -28.07
N GLY A 16 -18.66 -28.42 -29.15
CA GLY A 16 -20.00 -28.98 -29.28
C GLY A 16 -20.15 -30.52 -29.26
N GLY A 17 -21.42 -30.94 -29.33
CA GLY A 17 -21.94 -32.28 -29.71
C GLY A 17 -22.39 -33.20 -28.56
N PRO A 18 -23.19 -34.28 -28.79
CA PRO A 18 -24.35 -34.48 -29.67
C PRO A 18 -25.64 -34.93 -28.90
N MET A 19 -26.76 -35.05 -29.63
CA MET A 19 -28.16 -35.29 -29.22
C MET A 19 -28.48 -36.70 -28.64
N ILE A 20 -29.37 -36.78 -27.64
CA ILE A 20 -30.25 -37.96 -27.34
C ILE A 20 -31.58 -37.46 -26.71
N PRO A 21 -32.78 -37.82 -27.21
CA PRO A 21 -34.07 -37.50 -26.59
C PRO A 21 -34.73 -38.70 -25.88
N PRO A 22 -35.48 -38.50 -24.77
CA PRO A 22 -36.61 -39.39 -24.46
C PRO A 22 -37.80 -38.64 -23.79
N PRO A 23 -38.88 -39.33 -23.39
CA PRO A 23 -40.07 -39.73 -24.15
C PRO A 23 -41.32 -38.88 -23.82
N HIS A 24 -42.34 -38.89 -24.69
CA HIS A 24 -43.63 -38.25 -24.44
C HIS A 24 -44.48 -39.02 -23.41
N PRO A 25 -45.23 -38.33 -22.54
CA PRO A 25 -46.51 -38.85 -22.07
C PRO A 25 -47.67 -37.88 -22.38
N SER A 26 -48.69 -38.46 -23.02
CA SER A 26 -50.11 -38.31 -22.71
C SER A 26 -50.70 -36.89 -22.61
N TYR A 27 -51.42 -36.52 -23.67
CA TYR A 27 -52.41 -35.44 -23.65
C TYR A 27 -53.44 -35.71 -22.54
N THR A 28 -53.45 -34.87 -21.51
CA THR A 28 -54.61 -34.71 -20.63
C THR A 28 -54.98 -33.25 -20.71
N ALA A 29 -56.10 -32.96 -21.38
CA ALA A 29 -56.63 -31.61 -21.53
C ALA A 29 -57.10 -31.11 -20.15
N LEU A 30 -56.29 -30.25 -19.53
CA LEU A 30 -56.71 -29.45 -18.39
C LEU A 30 -57.47 -28.21 -18.91
N PRO A 31 -58.58 -27.81 -18.26
CA PRO A 31 -59.33 -26.61 -18.62
C PRO A 31 -58.44 -25.36 -18.45
N PRO A 32 -58.66 -24.31 -19.25
CA PRO A 32 -57.82 -23.11 -19.22
C PRO A 32 -57.88 -22.46 -17.82
N PRO A 33 -56.73 -22.08 -17.22
CA PRO A 33 -56.74 -21.25 -16.04
C PRO A 33 -57.39 -19.92 -16.42
N SER A 34 -58.40 -19.54 -15.65
CA SER A 34 -59.00 -18.21 -15.65
C SER A 34 -57.90 -17.14 -15.65
N ASN A 35 -58.03 -16.18 -16.58
CA ASN A 35 -57.25 -14.96 -16.68
C ASN A 35 -56.50 -14.59 -15.38
N PRO A 36 -55.16 -14.54 -15.37
CA PRO A 36 -54.51 -13.63 -14.45
C PRO A 36 -54.94 -12.23 -14.87
N ALA A 37 -55.53 -11.51 -13.92
CA ALA A 37 -55.80 -10.09 -14.06
C ALA A 37 -54.58 -9.37 -14.65
N PRO A 38 -54.77 -8.35 -15.50
CA PRO A 38 -53.66 -7.58 -16.05
C PRO A 38 -52.75 -7.14 -14.88
N PRO A 39 -51.41 -7.28 -15.01
CA PRO A 39 -50.52 -6.71 -14.01
C PRO A 39 -50.90 -5.25 -13.91
N ALA A 40 -51.27 -4.79 -12.70
CA ALA A 40 -51.53 -3.39 -12.45
C ALA A 40 -50.36 -2.60 -13.07
N GLU A 41 -50.67 -1.83 -14.11
CA GLU A 41 -49.70 -0.97 -14.74
C GLU A 41 -49.10 -0.13 -13.62
N PRO A 42 -47.77 -0.13 -13.43
CA PRO A 42 -47.17 0.74 -12.43
C PRO A 42 -47.63 2.15 -12.78
N THR A 43 -48.24 2.82 -11.81
CA THR A 43 -48.59 4.24 -11.94
C THR A 43 -47.36 4.98 -12.47
N PRO A 44 -47.53 5.95 -13.39
CA PRO A 44 -46.40 6.63 -14.04
C PRO A 44 -45.38 7.19 -13.02
N GLU A 45 -45.84 7.59 -11.84
CA GLU A 45 -44.99 8.01 -10.71
C GLU A 45 -44.11 6.87 -10.13
N GLU A 46 -44.61 5.65 -10.02
CA GLU A 46 -43.83 4.49 -9.54
C GLU A 46 -42.80 4.02 -10.58
N ALA A 47 -43.12 4.18 -11.87
CA ALA A 47 -42.20 3.90 -12.96
C ALA A 47 -41.05 4.92 -13.00
N GLU A 48 -41.35 6.21 -12.78
CA GLU A 48 -40.36 7.28 -12.65
C GLU A 48 -39.45 7.09 -11.44
N ALA A 49 -40.00 6.75 -10.27
CA ALA A 49 -39.22 6.48 -9.06
C ALA A 49 -38.24 5.29 -9.23
N LYS A 50 -38.68 4.21 -9.90
CA LYS A 50 -37.81 3.06 -10.22
C LYS A 50 -36.71 3.42 -11.21
N LEU A 51 -36.98 4.32 -12.16
CA LEU A 51 -36.01 4.82 -13.12
C LEU A 51 -34.96 5.69 -12.44
N GLU A 52 -35.38 6.56 -11.51
CA GLU A 52 -34.49 7.41 -10.72
C GLU A 52 -33.57 6.58 -9.79
N GLU A 53 -34.11 5.56 -9.13
CA GLU A 53 -33.31 4.62 -8.34
C GLU A 53 -32.27 3.89 -9.20
N LYS A 54 -32.66 3.46 -10.41
CA LYS A 54 -31.76 2.77 -11.35
C LYS A 54 -30.67 3.72 -11.84
N ALA A 55 -31.01 4.96 -12.15
CA ALA A 55 -30.06 6.01 -12.52
C ALA A 55 -29.06 6.29 -11.39
N ARG A 56 -29.54 6.37 -10.14
CA ARG A 56 -28.69 6.58 -8.96
C ARG A 56 -27.73 5.42 -8.73
N LYS A 57 -28.21 4.18 -8.83
CA LYS A 57 -27.38 2.96 -8.72
C LYS A 57 -26.35 2.88 -9.85
N TRP A 58 -26.75 3.23 -11.08
CA TRP A 58 -25.86 3.26 -12.24
C TRP A 58 -24.77 4.33 -12.09
N MET A 59 -25.12 5.55 -11.64
CA MET A 59 -24.18 6.61 -11.37
C MET A 59 -23.16 6.21 -10.30
N GLN A 60 -23.61 5.62 -9.19
CA GLN A 60 -22.71 5.10 -8.15
C GLN A 60 -21.76 4.01 -8.66
N LEU A 61 -22.27 3.09 -9.50
CA LEU A 61 -21.46 2.04 -10.09
C LEU A 61 -20.43 2.61 -11.08
N ASN A 62 -20.83 3.58 -11.89
CA ASN A 62 -19.99 4.23 -12.89
C ASN A 62 -18.88 5.05 -12.23
N SER A 63 -19.22 5.89 -11.23
CA SER A 63 -18.25 6.65 -10.43
C SER A 63 -17.28 5.74 -9.68
N LYS A 64 -17.75 4.60 -9.15
CA LYS A 64 -16.84 3.60 -8.56
C LYS A 64 -15.94 2.99 -9.64
N ARG A 65 -16.50 2.53 -10.76
CA ARG A 65 -15.81 1.75 -11.82
C ARG A 65 -14.69 2.54 -12.48
N TYR A 66 -14.91 3.82 -12.75
CA TYR A 66 -13.99 4.69 -13.48
C TYR A 66 -13.29 5.74 -12.60
N GLY A 67 -13.35 5.59 -11.27
CA GLY A 67 -12.63 6.49 -10.37
C GLY A 67 -11.13 6.47 -10.64
N ASP A 68 -10.47 7.62 -10.48
CA ASP A 68 -9.05 7.82 -10.85
C ASP A 68 -8.08 6.82 -10.21
N LYS A 69 -8.45 6.25 -9.05
CA LYS A 69 -7.70 5.18 -8.35
C LYS A 69 -7.61 3.86 -9.13
N ARG A 70 -8.48 3.66 -10.13
CA ARG A 70 -8.52 2.45 -10.98
C ARG A 70 -8.11 2.72 -12.42
N LYS A 71 -7.70 3.96 -12.73
CA LYS A 71 -7.11 4.25 -14.04
C LYS A 71 -5.75 3.58 -14.14
N PHE A 72 -5.47 3.00 -15.30
CA PHE A 72 -4.17 2.45 -15.63
C PHE A 72 -3.12 3.57 -15.51
N GLY A 73 -2.08 3.36 -14.69
CA GLY A 73 -1.12 4.41 -14.34
C GLY A 73 -1.42 5.17 -13.04
N PHE A 74 -2.40 4.72 -12.22
CA PHE A 74 -2.56 5.25 -10.87
C PHE A 74 -1.32 4.93 -10.03
N VAL A 75 -0.53 5.97 -9.76
CA VAL A 75 0.57 5.92 -8.80
C VAL A 75 -0.05 6.13 -7.42
N GLU A 76 0.07 5.11 -6.58
CA GLU A 76 -0.36 5.17 -5.18
C GLU A 76 0.28 6.36 -4.47
N THR A 77 -0.46 7.01 -3.58
CA THR A 77 0.02 8.19 -2.83
C THR A 77 1.36 7.90 -2.16
N GLN A 78 2.26 8.88 -2.22
CA GLN A 78 3.57 8.83 -1.60
C GLN A 78 3.44 8.46 -0.12
N LYS A 79 4.34 7.60 0.37
CA LYS A 79 4.39 7.23 1.79
C LYS A 79 4.76 8.48 2.59
N GLU A 80 3.86 8.93 3.45
CA GLU A 80 4.12 10.05 4.36
C GLU A 80 5.07 9.62 5.49
N ASP A 81 5.76 10.60 6.05
CA ASP A 81 6.71 10.39 7.13
C ASP A 81 5.98 9.96 8.41
N MET A 82 6.32 8.77 8.91
CA MET A 82 5.80 8.24 10.17
C MET A 82 6.49 8.90 11.37
N PRO A 83 5.80 9.03 12.53
CA PRO A 83 6.38 9.68 13.70
C PRO A 83 7.68 8.99 14.16
N PRO A 84 8.70 9.75 14.57
CA PRO A 84 10.01 9.21 14.95
C PRO A 84 9.95 8.30 16.20
N GLU A 85 8.89 8.43 17.01
CA GLU A 85 8.66 7.56 18.16
C GLU A 85 8.43 6.10 17.78
N HIS A 86 7.87 5.84 16.60
CA HIS A 86 7.58 4.49 16.13
C HIS A 86 8.88 3.68 15.98
N VAL A 87 9.89 4.27 15.33
CA VAL A 87 11.21 3.66 15.16
C VAL A 87 11.88 3.42 16.50
N ARG A 88 11.84 4.41 17.39
CA ARG A 88 12.41 4.32 18.75
C ARG A 88 11.75 3.21 19.57
N LYS A 89 10.45 2.99 19.39
CA LYS A 89 9.74 1.89 20.05
C LYS A 89 10.15 0.54 19.48
N ILE A 90 10.20 0.39 18.16
CA ILE A 90 10.59 -0.87 17.50
C ILE A 90 11.99 -1.31 17.96
N ILE A 91 12.97 -0.40 17.94
CA ILE A 91 14.35 -0.72 18.32
C ILE A 91 14.44 -1.13 19.79
N ARG A 92 13.71 -0.45 20.69
CA ARG A 92 13.66 -0.82 22.12
C ARG A 92 13.02 -2.19 22.34
N ASP A 93 11.92 -2.47 21.65
CA ASP A 93 11.16 -3.72 21.80
C ASP A 93 11.92 -4.93 21.21
N HIS A 94 12.71 -4.75 20.14
CA HIS A 94 13.45 -5.83 19.47
C HIS A 94 14.89 -6.00 19.96
N GLY A 95 15.41 -5.09 20.79
CA GLY A 95 16.85 -4.91 21.02
C GLY A 95 17.65 -6.18 21.32
N ASP A 96 17.14 -7.09 22.15
CA ASP A 96 17.88 -8.29 22.55
C ASP A 96 17.52 -9.56 21.75
N MET A 97 16.50 -9.50 20.88
CA MET A 97 15.97 -10.63 20.08
C MET A 97 15.84 -11.96 20.87
N SER A 98 15.77 -11.88 22.20
CA SER A 98 15.88 -13.04 23.09
C SER A 98 14.51 -13.72 23.22
N SER A 99 13.46 -12.91 23.17
CA SER A 99 12.07 -13.35 23.21
C SER A 99 11.70 -14.26 22.03
N LYS A 100 10.93 -15.31 22.34
CA LYS A 100 10.34 -16.22 21.34
C LYS A 100 9.42 -15.49 20.35
N LYS A 101 8.89 -14.33 20.73
CA LYS A 101 8.01 -13.47 19.91
C LYS A 101 8.68 -13.03 18.61
N PHE A 102 9.97 -12.69 18.67
CA PHE A 102 10.72 -12.13 17.53
C PHE A 102 11.53 -13.19 16.77
N ARG A 103 11.15 -14.47 16.86
CA ARG A 103 11.85 -15.57 16.14
C ARG A 103 11.81 -15.41 14.62
N HIS A 104 10.72 -14.88 14.08
CA HIS A 104 10.54 -14.68 12.64
C HIS A 104 11.43 -13.55 12.13
N ASP A 105 11.60 -12.50 12.93
CA ASP A 105 12.36 -11.31 12.55
C ASP A 105 13.87 -11.58 12.49
N LYS A 106 14.39 -12.58 13.22
CA LYS A 106 15.82 -12.97 13.19
C LYS A 106 16.36 -13.23 11.78
N ARG A 107 15.55 -13.85 10.91
CA ARG A 107 15.94 -14.09 9.52
C ARG A 107 16.14 -12.78 8.76
N VAL A 108 15.30 -11.79 9.05
CA VAL A 108 15.36 -10.47 8.42
C VAL A 108 16.60 -9.70 8.87
N TYR A 109 16.95 -9.74 10.17
CA TYR A 109 18.19 -9.13 10.68
C TYR A 109 19.44 -9.68 9.99
N LEU A 110 19.49 -11.00 9.79
CA LEU A 110 20.59 -11.63 9.04
C LEU A 110 20.62 -11.21 7.56
N GLY A 111 19.46 -11.07 6.92
CA GLY A 111 19.36 -10.58 5.54
C GLY A 111 19.78 -9.11 5.40
N ALA A 112 19.48 -8.29 6.41
CA ALA A 112 19.82 -6.87 6.44
C ALA A 112 21.32 -6.61 6.57
N LEU A 113 22.09 -7.55 7.12
CA LEU A 113 23.54 -7.44 7.30
C LEU A 113 24.28 -7.12 5.99
N LYS A 114 23.78 -7.62 4.86
CA LYS A 114 24.34 -7.34 3.52
C LYS A 114 24.37 -5.84 3.18
N PHE A 115 23.40 -5.07 3.68
CA PHE A 115 23.24 -3.66 3.35
C PHE A 115 23.85 -2.72 4.41
N VAL A 116 24.47 -3.28 5.46
CA VAL A 116 25.17 -2.50 6.49
C VAL A 116 26.25 -1.60 5.89
N PRO A 117 27.08 -2.03 4.92
CA PRO A 117 28.05 -1.12 4.29
C PRO A 117 27.39 0.13 3.67
N HIS A 118 26.19 -0.02 3.10
CA HIS A 118 25.45 1.10 2.53
C HIS A 118 24.87 2.01 3.62
N ALA A 119 24.31 1.44 4.68
CA ALA A 119 23.78 2.22 5.81
C ALA A 119 24.89 3.03 6.50
N VAL A 120 26.06 2.44 6.71
CA VAL A 120 27.22 3.12 7.29
C VAL A 120 27.73 4.21 6.36
N PHE A 121 27.85 3.94 5.06
CA PHE A 121 28.25 4.94 4.08
C PHE A 121 27.32 6.17 4.11
N LYS A 122 26.00 5.94 4.06
CA LYS A 122 24.97 7.00 4.11
C LYS A 122 24.95 7.75 5.46
N LEU A 123 25.38 7.10 6.54
CA LEU A 123 25.52 7.75 7.84
C LEU A 123 26.74 8.68 7.89
N LEU A 124 27.88 8.21 7.36
CA LEU A 124 29.14 8.95 7.41
C LEU A 124 29.14 10.19 6.49
N GLU A 125 28.49 10.13 5.34
CA GLU A 125 28.36 11.31 4.47
C GLU A 125 27.54 12.45 5.14
N ASN A 126 26.65 12.12 6.08
CA ASN A 126 25.76 13.08 6.74
C ASN A 126 26.25 13.50 8.13
N MET A 127 27.52 13.23 8.46
CA MET A 127 28.15 13.64 9.72
C MET A 127 27.91 15.15 9.99
N PRO A 128 27.54 15.52 11.23
CA PRO A 128 27.32 16.91 11.59
C PRO A 128 28.65 17.66 11.47
N MET A 129 28.60 18.82 10.81
CA MET A 129 29.76 19.68 10.71
C MET A 129 30.03 20.31 12.09
N PRO A 130 31.29 20.67 12.41
CA PRO A 130 31.64 21.15 13.76
C PRO A 130 30.90 22.44 14.16
N TRP A 131 30.38 23.21 13.20
CA TRP A 131 29.55 24.39 13.44
C TRP A 131 28.06 24.09 13.63
N GLU A 132 27.63 22.84 13.50
CA GLU A 132 26.23 22.42 13.59
C GLU A 132 26.02 21.57 14.86
N GLN A 133 25.22 22.07 15.80
CA GLN A 133 25.07 21.43 17.11
C GLN A 133 24.22 20.14 17.07
N VAL A 134 23.17 20.12 16.24
CA VAL A 134 22.32 18.94 15.99
C VAL A 134 21.91 18.98 14.54
N ARG A 135 21.99 17.83 13.85
CA ARG A 135 21.47 17.64 12.50
C ARG A 135 20.31 16.65 12.52
N ASP A 136 19.12 17.10 12.14
CA ASP A 136 17.97 16.24 11.91
C ASP A 136 18.05 15.67 10.50
N VAL A 137 17.95 14.34 10.39
CA VAL A 137 18.16 13.61 9.14
C VAL A 137 16.97 12.69 8.89
N LYS A 138 16.43 12.70 7.67
CA LYS A 138 15.38 11.75 7.25
C LYS A 138 15.93 10.34 7.18
N VAL A 139 15.22 9.41 7.83
CA VAL A 139 15.62 8.00 7.91
C VAL A 139 14.57 7.11 7.26
N LEU A 140 15.01 6.24 6.36
CA LEU A 140 14.25 5.13 5.84
C LEU A 140 14.59 3.87 6.65
N TYR A 141 13.61 3.28 7.31
CA TYR A 141 13.81 2.13 8.18
C TYR A 141 13.00 0.91 7.74
N HIS A 142 13.52 -0.28 8.09
CA HIS A 142 12.76 -1.52 7.93
C HIS A 142 11.63 -1.60 8.97
N ILE A 143 10.48 -2.17 8.63
CA ILE A 143 9.30 -2.28 9.52
C ILE A 143 9.60 -2.99 10.86
N THR A 144 10.58 -3.89 10.88
CA THR A 144 11.04 -4.58 12.11
C THR A 144 12.20 -3.87 12.80
N GLY A 145 12.73 -2.78 12.25
CA GLY A 145 13.91 -2.09 12.78
C GLY A 145 15.22 -2.82 12.55
N ALA A 146 15.27 -3.74 11.58
CA ALA A 146 16.49 -4.51 11.27
C ALA A 146 17.63 -3.68 10.68
N ILE A 147 17.28 -2.63 9.94
CA ILE A 147 18.23 -1.68 9.34
C ILE A 147 17.57 -0.34 9.15
N THR A 148 18.37 0.72 9.25
CA THR A 148 17.97 2.10 9.07
C THR A 148 18.96 2.77 8.12
N PHE A 149 18.46 3.35 7.04
CA PHE A 149 19.23 4.12 6.07
C PHE A 149 18.91 5.59 6.25
N VAL A 150 19.94 6.43 6.16
CA VAL A 150 19.75 7.86 5.96
C VAL A 150 19.33 8.10 4.51
N ASN A 151 18.18 8.75 4.31
CA ASN A 151 17.61 9.03 2.98
C ASN A 151 17.80 10.50 2.59
N GLU A 152 19.01 11.03 2.81
CA GLU A 152 19.38 12.38 2.43
C GLU A 152 20.70 12.37 1.66
N ILE A 153 20.89 13.35 0.79
CA ILE A 153 22.15 13.64 0.11
C ILE A 153 22.52 15.06 0.55
N PRO A 154 23.68 15.27 1.18
CA PRO A 154 24.08 16.59 1.64
C PRO A 154 24.44 17.46 0.42
N TRP A 155 23.50 18.29 -0.02
CA TRP A 155 23.77 19.31 -1.03
C TRP A 155 24.45 20.49 -0.37
N VAL A 156 25.70 20.74 -0.72
CA VAL A 156 26.45 21.88 -0.18
C VAL A 156 26.78 22.85 -1.30
N VAL A 157 26.51 24.13 -1.07
CA VAL A 157 26.86 25.22 -1.98
C VAL A 157 28.38 25.44 -1.91
N GLU A 158 29.08 25.14 -3.00
CA GLU A 158 30.55 25.13 -3.09
C GLU A 158 31.26 26.34 -2.47
N PRO A 159 30.90 27.61 -2.74
CA PRO A 159 31.60 28.75 -2.16
C PRO A 159 31.47 28.85 -0.63
N ILE A 160 30.36 28.39 -0.06
CA ILE A 160 30.13 28.42 1.39
C ILE A 160 30.91 27.29 2.06
N TYR A 161 30.96 26.11 1.44
CA TYR A 161 31.69 24.96 1.95
C TYR A 161 33.20 25.19 2.05
N MET A 162 33.80 25.98 1.15
CA MET A 162 35.22 26.31 1.23
C MET A 162 35.50 27.34 2.33
N ALA A 163 34.58 28.28 2.54
CA ALA A 163 34.73 29.35 3.52
C ALA A 163 34.51 28.88 4.97
N GLN A 164 33.66 27.89 5.21
CA GLN A 164 33.31 27.42 6.56
C GLN A 164 34.46 26.72 7.31
N PRO A 165 35.22 25.78 6.71
CA PRO A 165 36.43 25.24 7.32
C PRO A 165 37.51 26.31 7.53
N LEU A 166 37.64 27.26 6.59
CA LEU A 166 38.58 28.37 6.70
C LEU A 166 38.21 29.34 7.82
N SER A 167 36.93 29.66 8.02
CA SER A 167 36.48 30.52 9.11
C SER A 167 36.61 29.84 10.47
N PHE A 168 36.36 28.53 10.54
CA PHE A 168 36.57 27.73 11.76
C PHE A 168 38.06 27.66 12.13
N LEU A 169 38.94 27.34 11.17
CA LEU A 169 40.39 27.36 11.39
C LEU A 169 40.92 28.76 11.74
N ALA A 170 40.38 29.83 11.12
CA ALA A 170 40.76 31.20 11.42
C ALA A 170 40.33 31.66 12.83
N PHE A 171 39.24 31.12 13.38
CA PHE A 171 38.78 31.42 14.74
C PHE A 171 39.52 30.62 15.82
N GLU A 172 40.05 29.44 15.49
CA GLU A 172 40.82 28.59 16.41
C GLU A 172 42.32 28.96 16.46
N PHE A 173 42.86 29.66 15.45
CA PHE A 173 44.28 30.08 15.38
C PHE A 173 44.72 31.40 16.04
N PRO A 174 43.92 32.22 16.77
CA PRO A 174 44.45 33.40 17.44
C PRO A 174 44.99 33.12 18.87
N LYS A 175 45.17 31.86 19.29
CA LYS A 175 45.62 31.53 20.67
C LYS A 175 46.80 30.56 20.80
N CYS A 176 47.49 30.18 19.73
CA CYS A 176 48.83 29.61 19.87
C CYS A 176 49.84 30.74 20.05
N ASN A 177 49.81 31.41 21.22
CA ASN A 177 50.98 32.13 21.72
C ASN A 177 52.07 31.08 21.98
N PHE A 178 53.11 31.14 21.16
CA PHE A 178 54.39 30.51 21.43
C PHE A 178 55.02 31.30 22.59
N GLU A 179 55.08 30.70 23.77
CA GLU A 179 55.90 31.15 24.90
C GLU A 179 56.95 30.08 25.19
#